data_AF-A0A7C2EPB8-F1
#
_entry.id   AF-A0A7C2EPB8-F1
#
_cell.length_a   1.000
_cell.length_b   1.000
_cell.length_c   1.000
_cell.angle_alpha   90.00
_cell.angle_beta   90.00
_cell.angle_gamma   90.00
#
_symmetry.space_group_name_H-M   'P 1'
#
loop_
_entity.id
_entity.type
_entity.pdbx_description
1 polymer ?
#
loop_
_entity_poly.entity_id
_entity_poly.type
_entity_poly.pdbx_seq_one_letter_code
_entity_poly.pdbx_strand_id
1 'polypeptide(L)' 'FPTSMFTVLFAIPRTVGWLAQWQEMLEDKEQKIARPRQVYVGHGRREFVPIDKRSTPQQMAAV' A
#
# COMPACT_ATOMS: atom_id res chain seq x y z
N PHE A 1 13.48 -27.12 13.65
CA PHE A 1 12.66 -26.89 12.45
C PHE A 1 13.51 -26.21 11.38
N PRO A 2 13.30 -26.51 10.08
CA PRO A 2 13.98 -25.78 9.00
C PRO A 2 13.61 -24.29 9.02
N THR A 3 14.55 -23.41 8.68
CA THR A 3 14.40 -21.95 8.76
C THR A 3 13.26 -21.41 7.89
N SER A 4 12.98 -22.08 6.77
CA SER A 4 11.84 -21.77 5.89
C SER A 4 10.47 -21.94 6.56
N MET A 5 10.39 -22.67 7.69
CA MET A 5 9.13 -22.91 8.40
C MET A 5 8.88 -21.94 9.56
N PHE A 6 9.81 -21.03 9.88
CA PHE A 6 9.65 -20.14 11.03
C PHE A 6 8.44 -19.20 10.91
N THR A 7 8.16 -18.67 9.72
CA THR A 7 6.96 -17.84 9.50
C THR A 7 5.67 -18.63 9.69
N VAL A 8 5.64 -19.91 9.31
CA VAL A 8 4.47 -20.79 9.49
C VAL A 8 4.24 -21.05 10.97
N LEU A 9 5.30 -21.37 11.72
CA LEU A 9 5.23 -21.61 13.16
C LEU A 9 4.81 -20.36 13.95
N PHE A 10 5.12 -19.15 13.44
CA PHE A 10 4.60 -17.91 14.00
C PHE A 10 3.11 -17.68 13.67
N ALA A 11 2.69 -17.95 12.42
CA ALA A 11 1.34 -17.68 11.96
C ALA A 11 0.28 -18.55 12.65
N ILE A 12 0.60 -19.81 12.95
CA ILE A 12 -0.34 -20.75 13.60
C ILE A 12 -0.90 -20.19 14.93
N PRO A 13 -0.08 -19.90 15.95
CA PRO A 13 -0.58 -19.33 17.20
C PRO A 13 -1.13 -17.91 17.02
N ARG A 14 -0.60 -17.12 16.06
CA ARG A 14 -1.06 -15.75 15.83
C ARG A 14 -2.46 -15.67 15.24
N THR A 15 -2.92 -16.73 14.56
CA THR A 15 -4.24 -16.82 13.95
C THR A 15 -5.36 -16.61 14.97
N VAL A 16 -5.25 -17.17 16.19
CA VAL A 16 -6.24 -16.96 17.25
C VAL A 16 -6.32 -15.47 17.65
N GLY A 17 -5.17 -14.80 17.75
CA GLY A 17 -5.14 -13.37 18.03
C GLY A 17 -5.68 -12.50 16.89
N TRP A 18 -5.52 -12.91 15.63
CA TRP A 18 -6.15 -12.21 14.50
C TRP A 18 -7.67 -12.36 14.51
N LEU A 19 -8.17 -13.55 14.85
CA LEU A 19 -9.60 -13.81 14.99
C LEU A 19 -10.23 -13.00 16.12
N ALA A 20 -9.57 -12.94 17.29
CA ALA A 20 -10.03 -12.11 18.41
C ALA A 20 -10.12 -10.63 18.01
N GLN A 21 -9.06 -10.07 17.39
CA GLN A 21 -9.06 -8.69 16.91
C GLN A 21 -10.14 -8.42 15.87
N TRP A 22 -10.40 -9.38 14.98
CA TRP A 22 -11.45 -9.26 13.97
C TRP A 22 -12.85 -9.30 14.59
N GLN A 23 -13.09 -10.19 15.54
CA GLN A 23 -14.36 -10.29 16.26
C GLN A 23 -14.64 -9.02 17.07
N GLU A 24 -13.65 -8.52 17.83
CA GLU A 24 -13.75 -7.26 18.56
C GLU A 24 -14.11 -6.09 17.64
N MET A 25 -13.48 -6.01 16.46
CA MET A 25 -13.81 -5.00 15.47
C MET A 25 -15.23 -5.15 14.93
N LEU A 26 -15.73 -6.36 14.71
CA LEU A 26 -17.10 -6.59 14.21
C LEU A 26 -18.19 -6.28 15.24
N GLU A 27 -17.91 -6.52 16.51
CA GLU A 27 -18.86 -6.30 17.61
C GLU A 27 -18.92 -4.82 18.04
N ASP A 28 -17.93 -4.01 17.64
CA ASP A 28 -17.92 -2.57 17.88
C ASP A 28 -19.05 -1.86 17.10
N LYS A 29 -19.99 -1.26 17.84
CA LYS A 29 -21.13 -0.54 17.28
C LYS A 29 -20.73 0.75 16.56
N GLU A 30 -19.54 1.28 16.83
CA GLU A 30 -18.99 2.48 16.19
C GLU A 30 -18.07 2.15 15.01
N GLN A 31 -17.94 0.87 14.64
CA GLN A 31 -17.07 0.43 13.57
C GLN A 31 -17.37 1.16 12.26
N LYS A 32 -16.30 1.66 11.65
CA LYS A 32 -16.32 2.26 10.31
C LYS A 32 -15.20 1.66 9.48
N ILE A 33 -15.39 1.64 8.17
CA ILE A 33 -14.37 1.17 7.25
C ILE A 33 -13.08 1.99 7.37
N ALA A 34 -11.94 1.30 7.48
CA ALA A 34 -10.63 1.93 7.45
C ALA A 34 -10.40 2.60 6.08
N ARG A 35 -10.33 3.94 6.08
CA ARG A 35 -10.13 4.78 4.90
C ARG A 35 -9.03 5.82 5.16
N PRO A 36 -7.76 5.39 5.22
CA PRO A 36 -6.66 6.32 5.38
C PRO A 36 -6.61 7.29 4.19
N ARG A 37 -6.22 8.54 4.45
CA ARG A 37 -6.00 9.55 3.42
C ARG A 37 -4.51 9.77 3.22
N GLN A 38 -4.12 10.06 1.99
CA GLN A 38 -2.77 10.49 1.65
C GLN A 38 -2.70 12.02 1.51
N VAL A 39 -1.56 12.60 1.83
CA VAL A 39 -1.26 14.01 1.52
C VAL A 39 -0.59 14.06 0.16
N TYR A 40 -1.21 14.75 -0.79
CA TYR A 40 -0.66 14.89 -2.13
C TYR A 40 0.53 15.88 -2.14
N VAL A 41 1.74 15.36 -2.31
CA VAL A 41 2.99 16.12 -2.51
C VAL A 41 3.56 15.96 -3.93
N GLY A 42 2.74 15.42 -4.84
CA GLY A 42 3.10 15.26 -6.24
C GLY A 42 3.04 16.58 -7.01
N HIS A 43 3.26 16.49 -8.31
CA HIS A 43 3.24 17.67 -9.18
C HIS A 43 1.83 18.28 -9.33
N GLY A 44 1.75 19.58 -9.59
CA GLY A 44 0.47 20.21 -9.93
C GLY A 44 -0.15 19.65 -11.22
N ARG A 45 -1.25 20.25 -11.66
CA ARG A 45 -1.88 19.91 -12.95
C ARG A 45 -0.86 20.03 -14.08
N ARG A 46 -0.74 18.99 -14.90
CA ARG A 46 0.12 18.95 -16.09
C ARG A 46 -0.74 18.71 -17.32
N GLU A 47 -0.38 19.36 -18.42
CA GLU A 47 -0.97 19.07 -19.72
C GLU A 47 -0.47 17.72 -20.25
N PHE A 48 -1.37 16.99 -20.91
CA PHE A 48 -1.01 15.72 -21.50
C PHE A 48 -0.19 15.94 -22.77
N VAL A 49 1.00 15.36 -22.82
CA VAL A 49 1.84 15.34 -24.03
C VAL A 49 1.63 13.99 -24.73
N PRO A 50 1.17 13.97 -26.00
CA PRO A 50 1.10 12.76 -26.82
C PRO A 50 2.45 12.05 -26.86
N ILE A 51 2.42 10.72 -26.95
CA ILE A 51 3.63 9.90 -26.79
C ILE A 51 4.73 10.28 -27.79
N ASP A 52 4.38 10.62 -29.03
CA ASP A 52 5.31 11.01 -30.10
C ASP A 52 6.01 12.36 -29.83
N LYS A 53 5.49 13.14 -28.88
CA LYS A 53 6.01 14.46 -28.49
C LYS A 53 6.73 14.46 -27.14
N ARG A 54 6.87 13.29 -26.49
CA ARG A 54 7.63 13.17 -25.24
C ARG A 54 9.11 13.01 -25.59
N SER A 55 9.94 13.99 -25.25
CA SER A 55 11.39 13.87 -25.48
C SER A 55 11.99 12.78 -24.58
N THR A 56 12.85 11.95 -25.15
CA THR A 56 13.72 11.03 -24.40
C THR A 56 14.74 11.85 -23.61
N PRO A 57 15.15 11.45 -22.39
CA PRO A 57 16.02 12.26 -21.52
C PRO A 57 17.37 12.68 -22.13
N GLN A 58 17.79 12.10 -23.26
CA GLN A 58 19.02 12.50 -23.95
C GLN A 58 18.95 13.83 -24.73
N GLN A 59 17.77 14.43 -24.97
CA GLN A 59 17.68 15.66 -25.77
C GLN A 59 17.60 16.98 -24.98
N MET A 60 17.53 16.94 -23.64
CA MET A 60 17.48 18.16 -22.81
C MET A 60 18.82 18.56 -22.17
N ALA A 61 19.89 17.78 -22.35
CA ALA A 61 21.23 18.10 -21.81
C ALA A 61 22.13 18.88 -22.81
N ALA A 62 21.60 19.33 -23.95
CA ALA A 62 22.38 19.93 -25.04
C ALA A 62 21.92 21.35 -25.45
N VAL A 63 21.22 22.07 -24.56
CA VAL A 63 20.93 23.52 -24.69
C VAL A 63 21.12 24.16 -23.33
#